data_AF-A0A9X3B842-F1
#
_entry.id   AF-A0A9X3B842-F1
#
_cell.length_a   1.000
_cell.length_b   1.000
_cell.length_c   1.000
_cell.angle_alpha   90.00
_cell.angle_beta   90.00
_cell.angle_gamma   90.00
#
_symmetry.space_group_name_H-M   'P 1'
#
loop_
_entity.id
_entity.type
_entity.pdbx_description
1 polymer ?
#
loop_
_entity_poly.entity_id
_entity_poly.type
_entity_poly.pdbx_seq_one_letter_code
_entity_poly.pdbx_strand_id
1 'polypeptide(L)'
;MILLEKFLFQSYNTSTKHLAIYRIIYCVFIIVFTGLPSFNWLSNYFNYFFSPPKLSIANLFDSFPNQSFFTFLSVINIISFFFIFWGIWTKYSSIIFTCTYILGSNFVFSFGKIDHGILLYITPLFLGLAGWGRYYSFDNWRRKTTHSEEDTASTDRKTFIISVLALMIGFSFFTAGIVKAYGGWWKWNVEAVRFHLYDHYYSWERVKYLANFFIKIDNHLFWKLLDYLTLSFEIGFLLSVVHRNIFKYFLSAAVIFHCFVLLMFNITFAANLIVYLLFIDWEKFRYPSFINKPNQSTNYKIKIIAFLISLSLLFCWIYKALNVHDTSDYPSIIGITMNLLSKPDISTILIFLLSIPTLAFILFIQWKMDIKTTQ
;
A
#
# COMPACT_ATOMS: atom_id res chain seq x y z
N MET A 1 -30.71 5.88 3.22
CA MET A 1 -30.38 6.35 1.85
C MET A 1 -29.48 7.59 1.88
N ILE A 2 -29.91 8.69 2.52
CA ILE A 2 -29.16 9.97 2.58
C ILE A 2 -27.71 9.82 3.11
N LEU A 3 -27.50 9.04 4.18
CA LEU A 3 -26.14 8.82 4.73
C LEU A 3 -25.21 8.09 3.74
N LEU A 4 -25.74 7.11 3.00
CA LEU A 4 -24.96 6.33 2.04
C LEU A 4 -24.57 7.20 0.84
N GLU A 5 -25.49 8.02 0.34
CA GLU A 5 -25.24 8.96 -0.75
C GLU A 5 -24.18 10.00 -0.35
N LYS A 6 -24.31 10.59 0.84
CA LYS A 6 -23.33 11.54 1.39
C LYS A 6 -21.95 10.89 1.53
N PHE A 7 -21.89 9.67 2.07
CA PHE A 7 -20.65 8.90 2.15
C PHE A 7 -20.01 8.70 0.78
N LEU A 8 -20.76 8.15 -0.17
CA LEU A 8 -20.25 7.75 -1.48
C LEU A 8 -19.82 8.93 -2.35
N PHE A 9 -20.55 10.04 -2.32
CA PHE A 9 -20.36 11.12 -3.30
C PHE A 9 -19.79 12.42 -2.73
N GLN A 10 -19.77 12.61 -1.40
CA GLN A 10 -19.36 13.89 -0.81
C GLN A 10 -18.18 13.76 0.17
N SER A 11 -18.18 12.75 1.04
CA SER A 11 -17.22 12.64 2.14
C SER A 11 -15.76 12.63 1.66
N TYR A 12 -15.45 11.91 0.58
CA TYR A 12 -14.08 11.65 0.14
C TYR A 12 -13.60 12.53 -1.04
N ASN A 13 -14.19 13.71 -1.22
CA ASN A 13 -13.75 14.61 -2.28
C ASN A 13 -12.28 15.02 -2.10
N THR A 14 -11.53 15.02 -3.21
CA THR A 14 -10.10 15.37 -3.29
C THR A 14 -9.79 15.99 -4.65
N SER A 15 -8.89 16.96 -4.72
CA SER A 15 -8.50 17.52 -6.02
C SER A 15 -7.75 16.50 -6.90
N THR A 16 -7.97 16.58 -8.21
CA THR A 16 -7.25 15.77 -9.21
C THR A 16 -5.75 16.07 -9.24
N LYS A 17 -5.37 17.31 -8.95
CA LYS A 17 -3.97 17.73 -8.76
C LYS A 17 -3.32 16.99 -7.59
N HIS A 18 -4.03 16.79 -6.48
CA HIS A 18 -3.53 16.01 -5.34
C HIS A 18 -3.34 14.54 -5.69
N LEU A 19 -4.29 13.94 -6.40
CA LEU A 19 -4.14 12.57 -6.89
C LEU A 19 -2.90 12.42 -7.78
N ALA A 20 -2.63 13.39 -8.65
CA ALA A 20 -1.45 13.37 -9.51
C ALA A 20 -0.12 13.51 -8.76
N ILE A 21 -0.06 14.34 -7.71
CA ILE A 21 1.11 14.42 -6.84
C ILE A 21 1.26 13.10 -6.08
N TYR A 22 0.16 12.57 -5.53
CA TYR A 22 0.16 11.31 -4.82
C TYR A 22 0.65 10.14 -5.69
N ARG A 23 0.29 10.09 -6.98
CA ARG A 23 0.84 9.12 -7.95
C ARG A 23 2.36 9.11 -7.94
N ILE A 24 2.98 10.30 -8.01
CA ILE A 24 4.44 10.44 -8.01
C ILE A 24 5.01 9.95 -6.67
N ILE A 25 4.43 10.37 -5.54
CA ILE A 25 4.86 9.94 -4.20
C ILE A 25 4.76 8.42 -4.07
N TYR A 26 3.64 7.83 -4.52
CA TYR A 26 3.40 6.39 -4.51
C TYR A 26 4.46 5.62 -5.31
N CYS A 27 4.72 6.04 -6.56
CA CYS A 27 5.72 5.38 -7.39
C CYS A 27 7.15 5.56 -6.84
N VAL A 28 7.49 6.76 -6.34
CA VAL A 28 8.79 7.00 -5.69
C VAL A 28 8.92 6.14 -4.44
N PHE A 29 7.87 6.01 -3.64
CA PHE A 29 7.88 5.16 -2.45
C PHE A 29 8.19 3.71 -2.81
N ILE A 30 7.54 3.17 -3.86
CA ILE A 30 7.83 1.83 -4.36
C ILE A 30 9.27 1.71 -4.85
N ILE A 31 9.76 2.64 -5.67
CA ILE A 31 11.13 2.61 -6.18
C ILE A 31 12.18 2.65 -5.05
N VAL A 32 11.96 3.51 -4.06
CA VAL A 32 12.96 3.80 -3.02
C VAL A 32 12.92 2.77 -1.89
N PHE A 33 11.73 2.39 -1.41
CA PHE A 33 11.56 1.61 -0.19
C PHE A 33 11.14 0.17 -0.45
N THR A 34 10.12 -0.06 -1.27
CA THR A 34 9.46 -1.38 -1.36
C THR A 34 10.07 -2.31 -2.42
N GLY A 35 10.28 -1.80 -3.63
CA GLY A 35 10.57 -2.62 -4.80
C GLY A 35 9.29 -3.09 -5.49
N LEU A 36 9.44 -3.82 -6.59
CA LEU A 36 8.33 -4.42 -7.32
C LEU A 36 8.28 -5.93 -7.09
N PRO A 37 7.10 -6.55 -7.02
CA PRO A 37 6.99 -7.99 -6.87
C PRO A 37 7.47 -8.69 -8.13
N SER A 38 8.11 -9.84 -7.96
CA SER A 38 8.51 -10.75 -9.02
C SER A 38 7.79 -12.08 -8.84
N PHE A 39 7.28 -12.63 -9.93
CA PHE A 39 6.61 -13.93 -9.93
C PHE A 39 7.51 -15.05 -10.46
N ASN A 40 8.72 -14.71 -10.91
CA ASN A 40 9.63 -15.64 -11.59
C ASN A 40 10.00 -16.88 -10.77
N TRP A 41 10.02 -16.75 -9.45
CA TRP A 41 10.43 -17.82 -8.53
C TRP A 41 9.42 -18.96 -8.46
N LEU A 42 8.15 -18.70 -8.83
CA LEU A 42 7.05 -19.66 -8.66
C LEU A 42 7.23 -20.91 -9.51
N SER A 43 7.85 -20.81 -10.68
CA SER A 43 8.08 -21.95 -11.58
C SER A 43 9.11 -22.95 -11.07
N ASN A 44 9.91 -22.60 -10.06
CA ASN A 44 10.95 -23.47 -9.51
C ASN A 44 10.43 -24.38 -8.39
N TYR A 45 9.17 -24.24 -7.99
CA TYR A 45 8.57 -25.01 -6.90
C TYR A 45 7.88 -26.26 -7.40
N PHE A 46 7.89 -27.29 -6.55
CA PHE A 46 7.18 -28.53 -6.84
C PHE A 46 5.67 -28.32 -6.86
N ASN A 47 5.01 -28.90 -7.85
CA ASN A 47 3.55 -28.88 -8.00
C ASN A 47 2.80 -29.46 -6.79
N TYR A 48 3.47 -30.24 -5.93
CA TYR A 48 2.88 -30.72 -4.68
C TYR A 48 2.44 -29.60 -3.73
N PHE A 49 3.08 -28.43 -3.80
CA PHE A 49 2.69 -27.26 -3.01
C PHE A 49 1.58 -26.43 -3.67
N PHE A 50 1.11 -26.80 -4.86
CA PHE A 50 0.08 -26.08 -5.57
C PHE A 50 -1.30 -26.40 -4.98
N SER A 51 -1.74 -25.61 -4.00
CA SER A 51 -3.04 -25.74 -3.34
C SER A 51 -3.81 -24.41 -3.36
N PRO A 52 -4.31 -23.98 -4.54
CA PRO A 52 -5.00 -22.70 -4.67
C PRO A 52 -6.26 -22.63 -3.80
N PRO A 53 -6.55 -21.47 -3.16
CA PRO A 53 -7.82 -21.28 -2.46
C PRO A 53 -9.00 -21.51 -3.40
N LYS A 54 -10.12 -22.09 -2.92
CA LYS A 54 -11.25 -22.54 -3.77
C LYS A 54 -11.82 -21.51 -4.77
N LEU A 55 -11.72 -20.22 -4.47
CA LEU A 55 -12.22 -19.12 -5.32
C LEU A 55 -11.10 -18.39 -6.11
N SER A 56 -9.88 -18.95 -6.10
CA SER A 56 -8.73 -18.41 -6.82
C SER A 56 -8.80 -18.72 -8.32
N ILE A 57 -8.34 -17.78 -9.15
CA ILE A 57 -8.16 -17.98 -10.61
C ILE A 57 -7.15 -19.12 -10.87
N ALA A 58 -6.24 -19.37 -9.93
CA ALA A 58 -5.28 -20.46 -10.06
C ALA A 58 -5.94 -21.85 -10.12
N ASN A 59 -7.20 -22.04 -9.67
CA ASN A 59 -7.92 -23.31 -9.86
C ASN A 59 -8.24 -23.64 -11.33
N LEU A 60 -8.02 -22.70 -12.26
CA LEU A 60 -8.10 -22.99 -13.70
C LEU A 60 -6.88 -23.76 -14.23
N PHE A 61 -5.90 -24.02 -13.37
CA PHE A 61 -4.67 -24.75 -13.67
C PHE A 61 -4.57 -25.96 -12.76
N ASP A 62 -3.97 -27.05 -13.27
CA ASP A 62 -3.69 -28.24 -12.47
C ASP A 62 -2.35 -28.13 -11.70
N SER A 63 -1.51 -27.15 -12.07
CA SER A 63 -0.17 -26.95 -11.52
C SER A 63 0.28 -25.49 -11.63
N PHE A 64 1.47 -25.18 -11.09
CA PHE A 64 2.12 -23.91 -11.40
C PHE A 64 2.41 -23.81 -12.92
N PRO A 65 2.13 -22.65 -13.56
CA PRO A 65 2.56 -22.38 -14.92
C PRO A 65 4.08 -22.41 -15.10
N ASN A 66 4.53 -22.48 -16.35
CA ASN A 66 5.96 -22.47 -16.68
C ASN A 66 6.63 -21.10 -16.41
N GLN A 67 7.97 -21.09 -16.43
CA GLN A 67 8.77 -19.88 -16.22
C GLN A 67 8.39 -18.73 -17.16
N SER A 68 8.15 -19.02 -18.44
CA SER A 68 7.81 -18.02 -19.45
C SER A 68 6.54 -17.24 -19.10
N PHE A 69 5.54 -17.92 -18.53
CA PHE A 69 4.31 -17.28 -18.06
C PHE A 69 4.60 -16.24 -16.96
N PHE A 70 5.35 -16.63 -15.93
CA PHE A 70 5.66 -15.73 -14.81
C PHE A 70 6.62 -14.61 -15.19
N THR A 71 7.58 -14.87 -16.07
CA THR A 71 8.46 -13.84 -16.63
C THR A 71 7.68 -12.83 -17.46
N PHE A 72 6.77 -13.28 -18.32
CA PHE A 72 5.89 -12.40 -19.08
C PHE A 72 5.04 -11.52 -18.15
N LEU A 73 4.43 -12.12 -17.13
CA LEU A 73 3.63 -11.41 -16.14
C LEU A 73 4.44 -10.32 -15.41
N SER A 74 5.65 -10.67 -14.98
CA SER A 74 6.55 -9.75 -14.25
C SER A 74 7.03 -8.60 -15.14
N VAL A 75 7.38 -8.88 -16.40
CA VAL A 75 7.79 -7.84 -17.38
C VAL A 75 6.64 -6.87 -17.67
N ILE A 76 5.41 -7.37 -17.88
CA ILE A 76 4.24 -6.49 -18.06
C ILE A 76 4.01 -5.62 -16.83
N ASN A 77 4.13 -6.21 -15.63
CA ASN A 77 3.96 -5.47 -14.38
C ASN A 77 4.99 -4.33 -14.27
N ILE A 78 6.26 -4.60 -14.54
CA ILE A 78 7.35 -3.61 -14.56
C ILE A 78 7.08 -2.47 -15.57
N ILE A 79 6.75 -2.81 -16.82
CA ILE A 79 6.48 -1.82 -17.88
C ILE A 79 5.26 -0.95 -17.51
N SER A 80 4.20 -1.58 -17.02
CA SER A 80 2.98 -0.89 -16.61
C SER A 80 3.26 0.06 -15.45
N PHE A 81 4.06 -0.35 -14.46
CA PHE A 81 4.48 0.51 -13.37
C PHE A 81 5.29 1.72 -13.85
N PHE A 82 6.23 1.51 -14.77
CA PHE A 82 7.01 2.58 -15.37
C PHE A 82 6.13 3.60 -16.11
N PHE A 83 5.13 3.12 -16.84
CA PHE A 83 4.13 3.98 -17.47
C PHE A 83 3.27 4.74 -16.45
N ILE A 84 2.90 4.12 -15.32
CA ILE A 84 2.24 4.83 -14.23
C ILE A 84 3.15 5.94 -13.69
N PHE A 85 4.45 5.69 -13.48
CA PHE A 85 5.38 6.67 -12.93
C PHE A 85 5.55 7.91 -13.83
N TRP A 86 5.64 7.72 -15.15
CA TRP A 86 5.72 8.82 -16.12
C TRP A 86 4.36 9.41 -16.52
N GLY A 87 3.28 8.73 -16.17
CA GLY A 87 1.92 9.14 -16.50
C GLY A 87 1.65 8.99 -17.99
N ILE A 88 2.02 7.83 -18.54
CA ILE A 88 1.76 7.39 -19.91
C ILE A 88 0.59 6.41 -19.85
N TRP A 89 -0.49 6.72 -20.57
CA TRP A 89 -1.75 5.96 -20.54
C TRP A 89 -2.20 5.60 -19.12
N THR A 90 -2.07 6.56 -18.20
CA THR A 90 -2.00 6.30 -16.75
C THR A 90 -3.13 5.39 -16.25
N LYS A 91 -4.38 5.63 -16.71
CA LYS A 91 -5.54 4.81 -16.36
C LYS A 91 -5.36 3.34 -16.75
N TYR A 92 -4.96 3.06 -18.00
CA TYR A 92 -4.81 1.71 -18.51
C TYR A 92 -3.59 1.02 -17.90
N SER A 93 -2.48 1.73 -17.78
CA SER A 93 -1.27 1.24 -17.12
C SER A 93 -1.55 0.84 -15.66
N SER A 94 -2.36 1.61 -14.93
CA SER A 94 -2.82 1.26 -13.58
C SER A 94 -3.69 0.00 -13.52
N ILE A 95 -4.60 -0.17 -14.49
CA ILE A 95 -5.44 -1.38 -14.59
C ILE A 95 -4.55 -2.60 -14.87
N ILE A 96 -3.69 -2.53 -15.89
CA ILE A 96 -2.81 -3.65 -16.28
C ILE A 96 -1.87 -4.02 -15.14
N PHE A 97 -1.25 -3.03 -14.48
CA PHE A 97 -0.42 -3.26 -13.30
C PHE A 97 -1.16 -4.02 -12.19
N THR A 98 -2.37 -3.58 -11.87
CA THR A 98 -3.18 -4.22 -10.82
C THR A 98 -3.62 -5.62 -11.22
N CYS A 99 -4.12 -5.81 -12.45
CA CYS A 99 -4.57 -7.11 -12.94
C CYS A 99 -3.43 -8.13 -13.00
N THR A 100 -2.24 -7.71 -13.47
CA THR A 100 -1.07 -8.60 -13.50
C THR A 100 -0.60 -8.97 -12.10
N TYR A 101 -0.62 -8.03 -11.16
CA TYR A 101 -0.32 -8.34 -9.75
C TYR A 101 -1.32 -9.34 -9.17
N ILE A 102 -2.63 -9.08 -9.30
CA ILE A 102 -3.68 -9.98 -8.79
C ILE A 102 -3.51 -11.37 -9.39
N LEU A 103 -3.29 -11.47 -10.70
CA LEU A 103 -3.09 -12.76 -11.37
C LEU A 103 -1.88 -13.51 -10.79
N GLY A 104 -0.75 -12.84 -10.59
CA GLY A 104 0.45 -13.47 -10.01
C GLY A 104 0.25 -13.87 -8.54
N SER A 105 -0.40 -13.00 -7.74
CA SER A 105 -0.72 -13.28 -6.34
C SER A 105 -1.66 -14.48 -6.16
N ASN A 106 -2.55 -14.77 -7.13
CA ASN A 106 -3.39 -15.98 -7.07
C ASN A 106 -2.54 -17.26 -7.01
N PHE A 107 -1.37 -17.29 -7.65
CA PHE A 107 -0.42 -18.40 -7.60
C PHE A 107 0.44 -18.36 -6.33
N VAL A 108 0.88 -17.18 -5.88
CA VAL A 108 1.59 -17.03 -4.60
C VAL A 108 0.73 -17.56 -3.43
N PHE A 109 -0.57 -17.28 -3.45
CA PHE A 109 -1.47 -17.73 -2.38
C PHE A 109 -1.80 -19.22 -2.44
N SER A 110 -1.41 -19.94 -3.49
CA SER A 110 -1.52 -21.41 -3.55
C SER A 110 -0.63 -22.12 -2.53
N PHE A 111 0.35 -21.41 -1.91
CA PHE A 111 1.11 -21.93 -0.78
C PHE A 111 0.35 -21.86 0.56
N GLY A 112 -0.91 -21.41 0.57
CA GLY A 112 -1.74 -21.31 1.77
C GLY A 112 -1.44 -20.09 2.66
N LYS A 113 -0.48 -19.24 2.28
CA LYS A 113 -0.17 -17.98 2.96
C LYS A 113 -0.67 -16.80 2.15
N ILE A 114 -1.46 -15.93 2.79
CA ILE A 114 -1.92 -14.66 2.21
C ILE A 114 -1.06 -13.54 2.76
N ASP A 115 -0.44 -12.76 1.87
CA ASP A 115 0.37 -11.60 2.26
C ASP A 115 -0.48 -10.32 2.34
N HIS A 116 0.01 -9.37 3.13
CA HIS A 116 -0.71 -8.15 3.48
C HIS A 116 -0.46 -6.95 2.54
N GLY A 117 0.17 -7.19 1.38
CA GLY A 117 0.56 -6.16 0.42
C GLY A 117 -0.52 -5.76 -0.59
N ILE A 118 -1.66 -6.46 -0.64
CA ILE A 118 -2.67 -6.30 -1.70
C ILE A 118 -3.18 -4.86 -1.85
N LEU A 119 -3.35 -4.13 -0.74
CA LEU A 119 -3.82 -2.74 -0.74
C LEU A 119 -2.86 -1.82 -1.49
N LEU A 120 -1.55 -2.04 -1.35
CA LEU A 120 -0.54 -1.28 -2.08
C LEU A 120 -0.77 -1.42 -3.58
N TYR A 121 -0.93 -2.65 -4.08
CA TYR A 121 -0.95 -2.94 -5.50
C TYR A 121 -2.32 -2.76 -6.18
N ILE A 122 -3.42 -2.76 -5.42
CA ILE A 122 -4.74 -2.43 -5.95
C ILE A 122 -5.04 -0.92 -5.95
N THR A 123 -4.35 -0.14 -5.10
CA THR A 123 -4.52 1.33 -5.06
C THR A 123 -4.40 2.00 -6.45
N PRO A 124 -3.42 1.64 -7.31
CA PRO A 124 -3.33 2.16 -8.67
C PRO A 124 -4.62 2.02 -9.48
N LEU A 125 -5.33 0.89 -9.42
CA LEU A 125 -6.59 0.70 -10.14
C LEU A 125 -7.59 1.82 -9.82
N PHE A 126 -7.84 2.06 -8.53
CA PHE A 126 -8.77 3.09 -8.09
C PHE A 126 -8.29 4.48 -8.50
N LEU A 127 -7.02 4.80 -8.27
CA LEU A 127 -6.51 6.14 -8.55
C LEU A 127 -6.39 6.43 -10.06
N GLY A 128 -6.08 5.41 -10.86
CA GLY A 128 -6.14 5.44 -12.32
C GLY A 128 -7.53 5.80 -12.83
N LEU A 129 -8.56 5.16 -12.27
CA LEU A 129 -9.96 5.44 -12.59
C LEU A 129 -10.44 6.81 -12.06
N ALA A 130 -9.91 7.26 -10.93
CA ALA A 130 -10.19 8.57 -10.33
C ALA A 130 -9.47 9.73 -11.02
N GLY A 131 -8.59 9.44 -11.99
CA GLY A 131 -7.92 10.47 -12.81
C GLY A 131 -6.62 10.98 -12.23
N TRP A 132 -5.87 10.19 -11.46
CA TRP A 132 -4.54 10.58 -10.95
C TRP A 132 -3.47 10.82 -12.04
N GLY A 133 -3.79 10.53 -13.30
CA GLY A 133 -2.96 10.87 -14.47
C GLY A 133 -3.30 12.21 -15.13
N ARG A 134 -4.26 12.99 -14.61
CA ARG A 134 -4.72 14.24 -15.25
C ARG A 134 -3.70 15.39 -15.16
N TYR A 135 -2.81 15.38 -14.17
CA TYR A 135 -1.77 16.39 -13.99
C TYR A 135 -0.39 15.74 -13.87
N TYR A 136 0.65 16.54 -14.12
CA TYR A 136 2.05 16.13 -13.96
C TYR A 136 2.42 14.83 -14.69
N SER A 137 1.74 14.54 -15.79
CA SER A 137 1.86 13.32 -16.58
C SER A 137 2.31 13.64 -18.00
N PHE A 138 2.93 12.67 -18.66
CA PHE A 138 3.25 12.77 -20.08
C PHE A 138 1.98 12.89 -20.94
N ASP A 139 0.92 12.16 -20.57
CA ASP A 139 -0.40 12.25 -21.19
C ASP A 139 -0.93 13.70 -21.19
N ASN A 140 -0.79 14.41 -20.07
CA ASN A 140 -1.22 15.80 -19.95
C ASN A 140 -0.35 16.75 -20.78
N TRP A 141 0.97 16.53 -20.81
CA TRP A 141 1.87 17.35 -21.63
C TRP A 141 1.54 17.27 -23.13
N ARG A 142 1.12 16.09 -23.60
CA ARG A 142 0.71 15.88 -25.01
C ARG A 142 -0.64 16.53 -25.33
N ARG A 143 -1.57 16.57 -24.38
CA ARG A 143 -2.90 17.18 -24.54
C ARG A 143 -2.79 18.68 -24.28
N LYS A 144 -2.70 19.49 -25.35
CA LYS A 144 -2.70 20.96 -25.28
C LYS A 144 -4.07 21.57 -24.88
N THR A 145 -4.90 20.87 -24.12
CA THR A 145 -6.31 21.21 -23.92
C THR A 145 -6.56 22.04 -22.67
N THR A 146 -7.40 23.06 -22.82
CA THR A 146 -7.92 23.95 -21.77
C THR A 146 -8.75 23.15 -20.75
N HIS A 147 -8.27 23.12 -19.51
CA HIS A 147 -8.76 22.30 -18.40
C HIS A 147 -10.15 22.66 -17.81
N SER A 148 -10.95 23.55 -18.43
CA SER A 148 -12.04 24.23 -17.72
C SER A 148 -13.38 23.49 -17.64
N GLU A 149 -13.71 22.54 -18.53
CA GLU A 149 -15.09 22.01 -18.62
C GLU A 149 -15.25 20.54 -18.17
N GLU A 150 -14.18 19.74 -18.09
CA GLU A 150 -14.25 18.31 -17.76
C GLU A 150 -14.15 17.99 -16.24
N ASP A 151 -14.14 19.03 -15.39
CA ASP A 151 -13.84 18.90 -13.96
C ASP A 151 -15.07 18.69 -13.05
N THR A 152 -16.27 19.17 -13.42
CA THR A 152 -17.47 19.08 -12.56
C THR A 152 -18.12 17.69 -12.59
N ALA A 153 -18.48 17.16 -13.76
CA ALA A 153 -19.01 15.79 -13.89
C ALA A 153 -17.99 14.70 -13.49
N SER A 154 -16.70 15.05 -13.46
CA SER A 154 -15.64 14.16 -12.96
C SER A 154 -15.58 14.07 -11.43
N THR A 155 -16.18 15.02 -10.71
CA THR A 155 -16.02 15.11 -9.25
C THR A 155 -16.79 14.01 -8.52
N ASP A 156 -18.05 13.74 -8.89
CA ASP A 156 -18.86 12.69 -8.24
C ASP A 156 -18.27 11.30 -8.48
N ARG A 157 -17.90 11.00 -9.74
CA ARG A 157 -17.24 9.74 -10.10
C ARG A 157 -15.95 9.53 -9.32
N LYS A 158 -15.10 10.56 -9.25
CA LYS A 158 -13.84 10.51 -8.49
C LYS A 158 -14.11 10.27 -7.02
N THR A 159 -15.02 11.01 -6.41
CA THR A 159 -15.35 10.86 -4.98
C THR A 159 -15.90 9.47 -4.69
N PHE A 160 -16.76 8.92 -5.57
CA PHE A 160 -17.23 7.54 -5.48
C PHE A 160 -16.08 6.54 -5.48
N ILE A 161 -15.15 6.65 -6.45
CA ILE A 161 -14.02 5.73 -6.57
C ILE A 161 -13.12 5.77 -5.33
N ILE A 162 -12.83 6.97 -4.79
CA ILE A 162 -12.04 7.10 -3.56
C ILE A 162 -12.79 6.56 -2.34
N SER A 163 -14.12 6.72 -2.28
CA SER A 163 -14.96 6.14 -1.23
C SER A 163 -14.95 4.61 -1.28
N VAL A 164 -14.95 4.01 -2.49
CA VAL A 164 -14.82 2.56 -2.66
C VAL A 164 -13.44 2.08 -2.20
N LEU A 165 -12.36 2.82 -2.48
CA LEU A 165 -11.04 2.49 -1.95
C LEU A 165 -11.01 2.56 -0.41
N ALA A 166 -11.64 3.57 0.19
CA ALA A 166 -11.78 3.66 1.65
C ALA A 166 -12.54 2.45 2.22
N LEU A 167 -13.65 2.07 1.57
CA LEU A 167 -14.43 0.88 1.91
C LEU A 167 -13.60 -0.39 1.81
N MET A 168 -12.78 -0.55 0.76
CA MET A 168 -11.90 -1.70 0.61
C MET A 168 -10.87 -1.80 1.74
N ILE A 169 -10.29 -0.67 2.16
CA ILE A 169 -9.37 -0.63 3.30
C ILE A 169 -10.10 -1.06 4.57
N GLY A 170 -11.25 -0.46 4.87
CA GLY A 170 -12.04 -0.83 6.04
C GLY A 170 -12.52 -2.28 6.02
N PHE A 171 -12.90 -2.80 4.86
CA PHE A 171 -13.29 -4.20 4.68
C PHE A 171 -12.10 -5.16 4.88
N SER A 172 -10.89 -4.76 4.48
CA SER A 172 -9.67 -5.56 4.69
C SER A 172 -9.37 -5.74 6.18
N PHE A 173 -9.49 -4.67 6.98
CA PHE A 173 -9.37 -4.76 8.43
C PHE A 173 -10.51 -5.58 9.05
N PHE A 174 -11.75 -5.34 8.62
CA PHE A 174 -12.92 -6.04 9.14
C PHE A 174 -12.86 -7.55 8.93
N THR A 175 -12.44 -8.00 7.75
CA THR A 175 -12.27 -9.43 7.47
C THR A 175 -11.17 -10.06 8.33
N ALA A 176 -10.07 -9.35 8.58
CA ALA A 176 -9.06 -9.77 9.56
C ALA A 176 -9.64 -9.88 10.98
N GLY A 177 -10.48 -8.92 11.37
CA GLY A 177 -11.17 -8.90 12.67
C GLY A 177 -12.16 -10.06 12.84
N ILE A 178 -12.93 -10.39 11.79
CA ILE A 178 -13.85 -11.54 11.80
C ILE A 178 -13.09 -12.84 12.05
N VAL A 179 -11.98 -13.08 11.33
CA VAL A 179 -11.19 -14.32 11.49
C VAL A 179 -10.67 -14.45 12.93
N LYS A 180 -10.20 -13.34 13.53
CA LYS A 180 -9.77 -13.31 14.93
C LYS A 180 -10.92 -13.55 15.91
N ALA A 181 -12.07 -12.92 15.66
CA ALA A 181 -13.26 -13.14 16.49
C ALA A 181 -13.70 -14.61 16.45
N TYR A 182 -13.72 -15.21 15.26
CA TYR A 182 -14.03 -16.63 15.07
C TYR A 182 -12.99 -17.54 15.75
N GLY A 183 -11.71 -17.16 15.69
CA GLY A 183 -10.60 -17.80 16.42
C GLY A 183 -10.69 -17.66 17.95
N GLY A 184 -11.69 -16.97 18.49
CA GLY A 184 -11.96 -16.89 19.92
C GLY A 184 -11.21 -15.79 20.66
N TRP A 185 -10.64 -14.80 19.97
CA TRP A 185 -9.90 -13.69 20.61
C TRP A 185 -10.75 -12.91 21.63
N TRP A 186 -12.08 -12.93 21.50
CA TRP A 186 -12.99 -12.28 22.43
C TRP A 186 -13.19 -13.05 23.74
N LYS A 187 -12.84 -14.34 23.79
CA LYS A 187 -13.03 -15.19 24.98
C LYS A 187 -12.07 -14.76 26.08
N TRP A 188 -12.59 -14.60 27.29
CA TRP A 188 -11.80 -14.11 28.44
C TRP A 188 -10.58 -15.01 28.72
N ASN A 189 -10.73 -16.33 28.63
CA ASN A 189 -9.69 -17.30 28.95
C ASN A 189 -8.66 -17.55 27.82
N VAL A 190 -8.69 -16.77 26.73
CA VAL A 190 -7.79 -16.91 25.58
C VAL A 190 -6.93 -15.67 25.47
N GLU A 191 -5.60 -15.79 25.51
CA GLU A 191 -4.65 -14.67 25.31
C GLU A 191 -4.05 -14.75 23.90
N ALA A 192 -4.81 -14.35 22.89
CA ALA A 192 -4.46 -14.64 21.49
C ALA A 192 -3.22 -13.85 21.03
N VAL A 193 -3.14 -12.57 21.37
CA VAL A 193 -1.95 -11.73 21.09
C VAL A 193 -0.71 -12.33 21.73
N ARG A 194 -0.79 -12.82 22.98
CA ARG A 194 0.33 -13.49 23.66
C ARG A 194 0.71 -14.77 22.93
N PHE A 195 -0.26 -15.61 22.60
CA PHE A 195 -0.02 -16.84 21.85
C PHE A 195 0.75 -16.57 20.54
N HIS A 196 0.30 -15.59 19.74
CA HIS A 196 1.00 -15.22 18.51
C HIS A 196 2.39 -14.63 18.77
N LEU A 197 2.62 -13.97 19.90
CA LEU A 197 3.94 -13.48 20.27
C LEU A 197 4.88 -14.65 20.55
N TYR A 198 4.42 -15.64 21.31
CA TYR A 198 5.21 -16.85 21.58
C TYR A 198 5.51 -17.62 20.28
N ASP A 199 4.51 -17.81 19.40
CA ASP A 199 4.74 -18.47 18.12
C ASP A 199 5.77 -17.73 17.27
N HIS A 200 5.62 -16.41 17.11
CA HIS A 200 6.61 -15.63 16.35
C HIS A 200 8.00 -15.60 16.99
N TYR A 201 8.06 -15.54 18.32
CA TYR A 201 9.33 -15.50 19.04
C TYR A 201 10.08 -16.83 18.94
N TYR A 202 9.40 -17.96 19.22
CA TYR A 202 10.04 -19.27 19.31
C TYR A 202 10.03 -20.07 18.00
N SER A 203 8.96 -20.01 17.22
CA SER A 203 8.85 -20.78 15.97
C SER A 203 9.50 -20.06 14.78
N TRP A 204 9.52 -18.72 14.80
CA TRP A 204 10.03 -17.90 13.70
C TRP A 204 11.28 -17.08 14.06
N GLU A 205 11.82 -17.30 15.26
CA GLU A 205 13.03 -16.63 15.78
C GLU A 205 12.96 -15.09 15.72
N ARG A 206 11.76 -14.51 15.87
CA ARG A 206 11.54 -13.06 15.83
C ARG A 206 11.80 -12.41 17.19
N VAL A 207 13.08 -12.29 17.52
CA VAL A 207 13.57 -11.86 18.84
C VAL A 207 14.01 -10.38 18.90
N LYS A 208 13.83 -9.61 17.81
CA LYS A 208 14.31 -8.22 17.68
C LYS A 208 13.36 -7.22 18.36
N TYR A 209 13.80 -5.95 18.44
CA TYR A 209 13.04 -4.82 18.99
C TYR A 209 12.55 -5.06 20.43
N LEU A 210 11.24 -4.98 20.68
CA LEU A 210 10.64 -5.10 22.01
C LEU A 210 10.09 -6.51 22.29
N ALA A 211 10.29 -7.48 21.40
CA ALA A 211 9.78 -8.85 21.59
C ALA A 211 10.24 -9.45 22.93
N ASN A 212 11.52 -9.30 23.27
CA ASN A 212 12.12 -9.72 24.56
C ASN A 212 11.51 -9.05 25.80
N PHE A 213 11.01 -7.83 25.64
CA PHE A 213 10.35 -7.12 26.73
C PHE A 213 8.93 -7.69 26.92
N PHE A 214 8.18 -7.82 25.83
CA PHE A 214 6.79 -8.30 25.88
C PHE A 214 6.67 -9.76 26.32
N ILE A 215 7.61 -10.65 25.97
CA ILE A 215 7.56 -12.06 26.39
C ILE A 215 7.66 -12.25 27.91
N LYS A 216 8.22 -11.27 28.62
CA LYS A 216 8.38 -11.29 30.08
C LYS A 216 7.13 -10.79 30.82
N ILE A 217 6.14 -10.26 30.11
CA ILE A 217 4.91 -9.77 30.72
C ILE A 217 3.99 -10.95 31.02
N ASP A 218 3.89 -11.29 32.30
CA ASP A 218 2.96 -12.31 32.80
C ASP A 218 1.75 -11.67 33.48
N ASN A 219 0.89 -11.03 32.68
CA ASN A 219 -0.31 -10.38 33.17
C ASN A 219 -1.49 -10.63 32.23
N HIS A 220 -2.48 -11.37 32.73
CA HIS A 220 -3.65 -11.76 31.94
C HIS A 220 -4.46 -10.56 31.41
N LEU A 221 -4.71 -9.58 32.29
CA LEU A 221 -5.51 -8.40 31.95
C LEU A 221 -4.85 -7.59 30.82
N PHE A 222 -3.52 -7.43 30.87
CA PHE A 222 -2.76 -6.77 29.83
C PHE A 222 -2.97 -7.42 28.45
N TRP A 223 -2.82 -8.74 28.36
CA TRP A 223 -3.00 -9.47 27.10
C TRP A 223 -4.44 -9.42 26.60
N LYS A 224 -5.42 -9.54 27.50
CA LYS A 224 -6.84 -9.42 27.13
C LYS A 224 -7.23 -8.03 26.66
N LEU A 225 -6.66 -6.98 27.25
CA LEU A 225 -6.85 -5.62 26.76
C LEU A 225 -6.38 -5.51 25.31
N LEU A 226 -5.20 -6.07 24.97
CA LEU A 226 -4.68 -6.06 23.60
C LEU A 226 -5.55 -6.85 22.62
N ASP A 227 -6.07 -8.01 23.02
CA ASP A 227 -7.02 -8.78 22.22
C ASP A 227 -8.27 -7.96 21.90
N TYR A 228 -8.88 -7.33 22.92
CA TYR A 228 -10.09 -6.52 22.76
C TYR A 228 -9.86 -5.25 21.95
N LEU A 229 -8.73 -4.58 22.16
CA LEU A 229 -8.34 -3.41 21.38
C LEU A 229 -8.15 -3.79 19.90
N THR A 230 -7.47 -4.91 19.63
CA THR A 230 -7.27 -5.39 18.26
C THR A 230 -8.60 -5.71 17.57
N LEU A 231 -9.48 -6.48 18.23
CA LEU A 231 -10.79 -6.81 17.68
C LEU A 231 -11.66 -5.57 17.44
N SER A 232 -11.74 -4.68 18.42
CA SER A 232 -12.55 -3.46 18.33
C SER A 232 -12.05 -2.55 17.22
N PHE A 233 -10.72 -2.41 17.10
CA PHE A 233 -10.09 -1.63 16.05
C PHE A 233 -10.35 -2.19 14.66
N GLU A 234 -10.09 -3.49 14.45
CA GLU A 234 -10.24 -4.12 13.14
C GLU A 234 -11.70 -4.17 12.67
N ILE A 235 -12.63 -4.52 13.56
CA ILE A 235 -14.07 -4.55 13.24
C ILE A 235 -14.63 -3.14 13.08
N GLY A 236 -14.25 -2.22 13.98
CA GLY A 236 -14.69 -0.82 13.96
C GLY A 236 -14.21 -0.05 12.73
N PHE A 237 -13.14 -0.51 12.07
CA PHE A 237 -12.59 0.14 10.89
C PHE A 237 -13.61 0.27 9.76
N LEU A 238 -14.41 -0.77 9.51
CA LEU A 238 -15.44 -0.72 8.45
C LEU A 238 -16.52 0.32 8.76
N LEU A 239 -16.92 0.45 10.03
CA LEU A 239 -17.90 1.45 10.45
C LEU A 239 -17.35 2.88 10.32
N SER A 240 -16.04 3.06 10.56
CA SER A 240 -15.38 4.37 10.45
C SER A 240 -15.46 4.98 9.05
N VAL A 241 -15.56 4.15 8.00
CA VAL A 241 -15.60 4.54 6.58
C VAL A 241 -16.77 5.48 6.27
N VAL A 242 -17.89 5.38 7.01
CA VAL A 242 -19.08 6.23 6.78
C VAL A 242 -18.76 7.72 6.99
N HIS A 243 -17.84 8.03 7.90
CA HIS A 243 -17.44 9.38 8.25
C HIS A 243 -15.95 9.58 8.04
N ARG A 244 -15.57 10.37 7.02
CA ARG A 244 -14.15 10.60 6.66
C ARG A 244 -13.28 11.04 7.85
N ASN A 245 -13.80 11.86 8.77
CA ASN A 245 -13.01 12.28 9.94
C ASN A 245 -12.74 11.11 10.89
N ILE A 246 -13.74 10.28 11.17
CA ILE A 246 -13.58 9.06 11.98
C ILE A 246 -12.61 8.10 11.29
N PHE A 247 -12.81 7.87 9.98
CA PHE A 247 -11.90 7.05 9.16
C PHE A 247 -10.45 7.52 9.25
N LYS A 248 -10.20 8.83 9.22
CA LYS A 248 -8.84 9.40 9.38
C LYS A 248 -8.24 9.05 10.75
N TYR A 249 -9.00 9.13 11.85
CA TYR A 249 -8.48 8.70 13.16
C TYR A 249 -8.20 7.20 13.20
N PHE A 250 -9.02 6.39 12.54
CA PHE A 250 -8.75 4.95 12.37
C PHE A 250 -7.48 4.70 11.54
N LEU A 251 -7.20 5.49 10.50
CA LEU A 251 -5.93 5.43 9.78
C LEU A 251 -4.74 5.80 10.69
N SER A 252 -4.86 6.84 11.53
CA SER A 252 -3.83 7.18 12.53
C SER A 252 -3.59 6.01 13.48
N ALA A 253 -4.66 5.44 14.00
CA ALA A 253 -4.62 4.27 14.87
C ALA A 253 -4.02 3.06 14.15
N ALA A 254 -4.26 2.90 12.84
CA ALA A 254 -3.63 1.85 12.02
C ALA A 254 -2.12 1.97 11.98
N VAL A 255 -1.59 3.19 11.83
CA VAL A 255 -0.14 3.42 11.85
C VAL A 255 0.43 3.03 13.21
N ILE A 256 -0.20 3.45 14.31
CA ILE A 256 0.22 3.09 15.68
C ILE A 256 0.16 1.57 15.87
N PHE A 257 -0.95 0.94 15.48
CA PHE A 257 -1.16 -0.50 15.56
C PHE A 257 -0.06 -1.26 14.82
N HIS A 258 0.25 -0.87 13.58
CA HIS A 258 1.31 -1.49 12.78
C HIS A 258 2.70 -1.25 13.36
N CYS A 259 2.94 -0.11 14.02
CA CYS A 259 4.16 0.12 14.79
C CYS A 259 4.27 -0.86 15.98
N PHE A 260 3.19 -1.05 16.75
CA PHE A 260 3.17 -2.03 17.83
C PHE A 260 3.39 -3.45 17.32
N VAL A 261 2.76 -3.82 16.20
CA VAL A 261 2.94 -5.12 15.56
C VAL A 261 4.40 -5.33 15.14
N LEU A 262 5.07 -4.31 14.60
CA LEU A 262 6.50 -4.39 14.30
C LEU A 262 7.35 -4.56 15.56
N LEU A 263 7.12 -3.72 16.56
CA LEU A 263 7.93 -3.72 17.78
C LEU A 263 7.77 -5.02 18.58
N MET A 264 6.57 -5.59 18.58
CA MET A 264 6.24 -6.80 19.34
C MET A 264 6.51 -8.08 18.55
N PHE A 265 6.07 -8.17 17.29
CA PHE A 265 6.15 -9.40 16.48
C PHE A 265 7.23 -9.40 15.40
N ASN A 266 7.95 -8.28 15.21
CA ASN A 266 8.90 -8.05 14.11
C ASN A 266 8.27 -8.20 12.71
N ILE A 267 6.99 -7.84 12.57
CA ILE A 267 6.28 -7.88 11.28
C ILE A 267 6.14 -6.47 10.73
N THR A 268 6.57 -6.26 9.49
CA THR A 268 6.47 -4.98 8.81
C THR A 268 5.16 -4.86 8.02
N PHE A 269 4.50 -3.70 8.13
CA PHE A 269 3.28 -3.36 7.39
C PHE A 269 3.42 -2.04 6.61
N ALA A 270 4.64 -1.72 6.23
CA ALA A 270 5.00 -0.44 5.64
C ALA A 270 4.33 -0.15 4.31
N ALA A 271 4.05 -1.19 3.53
CA ALA A 271 3.36 -1.09 2.25
C ALA A 271 1.99 -0.40 2.36
N ASN A 272 1.31 -0.50 3.50
CA ASN A 272 0.00 0.12 3.69
C ASN A 272 0.08 1.60 4.12
N LEU A 273 1.23 2.05 4.64
CA LEU A 273 1.40 3.45 5.09
C LEU A 273 1.21 4.43 3.94
N ILE A 274 1.76 4.12 2.76
CA ILE A 274 1.60 4.97 1.59
C ILE A 274 0.12 5.06 1.19
N VAL A 275 -0.63 3.96 1.27
CA VAL A 275 -2.08 3.93 0.97
C VAL A 275 -2.86 4.84 1.91
N TYR A 276 -2.54 4.86 3.20
CA TYR A 276 -3.21 5.72 4.18
C TYR A 276 -2.95 7.21 3.92
N LEU A 277 -1.76 7.53 3.42
CA LEU A 277 -1.32 8.89 3.10
C LEU A 277 -2.24 9.59 2.08
N LEU A 278 -2.96 8.83 1.25
CA LEU A 278 -3.96 9.34 0.31
C LEU A 278 -5.07 10.15 0.99
N PHE A 279 -5.49 9.74 2.18
CA PHE A 279 -6.67 10.29 2.86
C PHE A 279 -6.37 11.52 3.72
N ILE A 280 -5.13 12.00 3.67
CA ILE A 280 -4.71 13.22 4.36
C ILE A 280 -5.15 14.45 3.55
N ASP A 281 -5.54 15.52 4.25
CA ASP A 281 -5.98 16.77 3.61
C ASP A 281 -4.78 17.60 3.12
N TRP A 282 -4.18 17.15 2.03
CA TRP A 282 -3.02 17.81 1.40
C TRP A 282 -3.26 19.27 1.01
N GLU A 283 -4.51 19.66 0.72
CA GLU A 283 -4.86 21.04 0.30
C GLU A 283 -4.51 22.09 1.36
N LYS A 284 -4.47 21.68 2.63
CA LYS A 284 -4.13 22.56 3.75
C LYS A 284 -2.64 22.85 3.82
N PHE A 285 -1.83 22.06 3.12
CA PHE A 285 -0.41 22.32 2.94
C PHE A 285 -0.26 23.37 1.84
N ARG A 286 0.16 24.59 2.19
CA ARG A 286 0.58 25.56 1.19
C ARG A 286 1.77 24.97 0.47
N TYR A 287 1.56 24.51 -0.77
CA TYR A 287 2.63 24.08 -1.64
C TYR A 287 3.67 25.21 -1.70
N PRO A 288 4.96 24.90 -1.49
CA PRO A 288 6.00 25.88 -1.73
C PRO A 288 5.80 26.53 -3.10
N SER A 289 6.02 27.85 -3.18
CA SER A 289 5.78 28.64 -4.39
C SER A 289 6.48 28.10 -5.65
N PHE A 290 7.55 27.31 -5.50
CA PHE A 290 8.24 26.64 -6.60
C PHE A 290 7.38 25.65 -7.39
N ILE A 291 6.34 25.05 -6.79
CA ILE A 291 5.40 24.14 -7.50
C ILE A 291 4.45 24.94 -8.39
N ASN A 292 4.15 26.18 -8.02
CA ASN A 292 3.16 27.02 -8.73
C ASN A 292 3.79 27.89 -9.83
N LYS A 293 5.12 28.06 -9.85
CA LYS A 293 5.84 28.78 -10.91
C LYS A 293 7.07 27.98 -11.35
N PRO A 294 6.90 26.91 -12.15
CA PRO A 294 8.04 26.20 -12.71
C PRO A 294 8.78 27.15 -13.66
N ASN A 295 9.98 27.61 -13.27
CA ASN A 295 10.88 28.31 -14.18
C ASN A 295 11.17 27.36 -15.36
N GLN A 296 10.68 27.68 -16.56
CA GLN A 296 10.50 26.69 -17.63
C GLN A 296 11.84 26.12 -18.15
N SER A 297 12.93 26.89 -18.12
CA SER A 297 14.23 26.48 -18.69
C SER A 297 15.07 25.59 -17.76
N THR A 298 15.02 25.77 -16.43
CA THR A 298 15.79 24.92 -15.50
C THR A 298 15.14 23.54 -15.32
N ASN A 299 13.85 23.41 -15.63
CA ASN A 299 13.06 22.21 -15.38
C ASN A 299 13.21 21.11 -16.43
N TYR A 300 13.61 21.39 -17.68
CA TYR A 300 13.68 20.33 -18.71
C TYR A 300 14.90 19.41 -18.51
N LYS A 301 16.06 19.96 -18.11
CA LYS A 301 17.27 19.16 -17.85
C LYS A 301 17.06 18.16 -16.70
N ILE A 302 16.47 18.61 -15.60
CA ILE A 302 16.15 17.77 -14.44
C ILE A 302 15.18 16.65 -14.85
N LYS A 303 14.15 16.96 -15.66
CA LYS A 303 13.20 15.95 -16.17
C LYS A 303 13.89 14.91 -17.05
N ILE A 304 14.80 15.32 -17.94
CA ILE A 304 15.57 14.40 -18.79
C ILE A 304 16.45 13.49 -17.92
N ILE A 305 17.17 14.05 -16.95
CA ILE A 305 18.02 13.26 -16.04
C ILE A 305 17.16 12.26 -15.26
N ALA A 306 16.05 12.70 -14.67
CA ALA A 306 15.12 11.81 -13.97
C ALA A 306 14.57 10.71 -14.88
N PHE A 307 14.27 11.04 -16.14
CA PHE A 307 13.86 10.06 -17.17
C PHE A 307 14.94 9.02 -17.42
N LEU A 308 16.18 9.45 -17.70
CA LEU A 308 17.30 8.55 -17.94
C LEU A 308 17.60 7.64 -16.74
N ILE A 309 17.56 8.18 -15.51
CA ILE A 309 17.73 7.40 -14.27
C ILE A 309 16.63 6.34 -14.16
N SER A 310 15.37 6.74 -14.33
CA SER A 310 14.25 5.79 -14.24
C SER A 310 14.27 4.75 -15.35
N LEU A 311 14.75 5.10 -16.55
CA LEU A 311 14.90 4.20 -17.69
C LEU A 311 16.02 3.18 -17.43
N SER A 312 17.13 3.62 -16.83
CA SER A 312 18.20 2.71 -16.38
C SER A 312 17.68 1.73 -15.33
N LEU A 313 16.91 2.20 -14.35
CA LEU A 313 16.26 1.34 -13.36
C LEU A 313 15.29 0.34 -14.01
N LEU A 314 14.48 0.80 -14.96
CA LEU A 314 13.59 -0.06 -15.76
C LEU A 314 14.36 -1.18 -16.45
N PHE A 315 15.45 -0.85 -17.16
CA PHE A 315 16.27 -1.84 -17.83
C PHE A 315 16.93 -2.81 -16.85
N CYS A 316 17.36 -2.34 -15.68
CA CYS A 316 17.89 -3.20 -14.63
C CYS A 316 16.83 -4.21 -14.14
N TRP A 317 15.60 -3.76 -13.89
CA TRP A 317 14.51 -4.65 -13.48
C TRP A 317 14.11 -5.63 -14.58
N ILE A 318 14.01 -5.19 -15.85
CA ILE A 318 13.74 -6.09 -16.98
C ILE A 318 14.85 -7.11 -17.15
N TYR A 319 16.12 -6.68 -17.08
CA TYR A 319 17.26 -7.60 -17.16
C TYR A 319 17.19 -8.66 -16.06
N LYS A 320 16.90 -8.27 -14.82
CA LYS A 320 16.68 -9.22 -13.72
C LYS A 320 15.49 -10.13 -13.99
N ALA A 321 14.38 -9.60 -14.50
CA ALA A 321 13.20 -10.40 -14.83
C ALA A 321 13.48 -11.47 -15.89
N LEU A 322 14.41 -11.23 -16.81
CA LEU A 322 14.76 -12.16 -17.88
C LEU A 322 15.84 -13.17 -17.48
N ASN A 323 16.73 -12.83 -16.54
CA ASN A 323 17.94 -13.63 -16.26
C ASN A 323 18.00 -14.19 -14.82
N VAL A 324 17.15 -13.71 -13.90
CA VAL A 324 17.14 -14.14 -12.51
C VAL A 324 15.77 -14.73 -12.17
N HIS A 325 15.77 -16.01 -11.86
CA HIS A 325 14.53 -16.77 -11.65
C HIS A 325 14.16 -16.87 -10.16
N ASP A 326 15.12 -16.87 -9.24
CA ASP A 326 14.86 -17.16 -7.82
C ASP A 326 14.48 -15.94 -6.95
N THR A 327 14.22 -14.78 -7.55
CA THR A 327 13.90 -13.57 -6.77
C THR A 327 12.40 -13.38 -6.60
N SER A 328 11.96 -13.25 -5.34
CA SER A 328 10.58 -12.87 -4.98
C SER A 328 10.24 -11.43 -5.32
N ASP A 329 11.24 -10.55 -5.33
CA ASP A 329 11.06 -9.12 -5.54
C ASP A 329 12.23 -8.51 -6.32
N TYR A 330 11.92 -7.51 -7.13
CA TYR A 330 12.88 -6.59 -7.69
C TYR A 330 13.26 -5.56 -6.62
N PRO A 331 14.55 -5.46 -6.25
CA PRO A 331 14.92 -4.69 -5.07
C PRO A 331 14.69 -3.19 -5.28
N SER A 332 14.25 -2.54 -4.21
CA SER A 332 14.21 -1.08 -4.10
C SER A 332 15.62 -0.48 -4.08
N ILE A 333 15.74 0.84 -4.27
CA ILE A 333 17.03 1.54 -4.15
C ILE A 333 17.65 1.28 -2.78
N ILE A 334 16.87 1.37 -1.70
CA ILE A 334 17.36 1.06 -0.35
C ILE A 334 17.76 -0.40 -0.23
N GLY A 335 16.98 -1.33 -0.79
CA GLY A 335 17.35 -2.76 -0.80
C GLY A 335 18.70 -3.00 -1.48
N ILE A 336 18.95 -2.36 -2.62
CA ILE A 336 20.24 -2.42 -3.32
C ILE A 336 21.36 -1.84 -2.45
N THR A 337 21.17 -0.65 -1.89
CA THR A 337 22.17 0.01 -1.03
C THR A 337 22.48 -0.81 0.22
N MET A 338 21.47 -1.37 0.89
CA MET A 338 21.67 -2.15 2.11
C MET A 338 22.35 -3.49 1.85
N ASN A 339 22.05 -4.14 0.72
CA ASN A 339 22.76 -5.35 0.30
C ASN A 339 24.23 -5.08 -0.01
N LEU A 340 24.54 -3.95 -0.66
CA LEU A 340 25.94 -3.53 -0.90
C LEU A 340 26.70 -3.23 0.40
N LEU A 341 26.00 -2.74 1.43
CA LEU A 341 26.57 -2.45 2.75
C LEU A 341 26.59 -3.67 3.69
N SER A 342 26.08 -4.83 3.26
CA SER A 342 25.91 -6.02 4.10
C SER A 342 25.11 -5.77 5.38
N LYS A 343 24.12 -4.86 5.33
CA LYS A 343 23.28 -4.46 6.49
C LYS A 343 21.77 -4.54 6.17
N PRO A 344 21.23 -5.73 5.87
CA PRO A 344 19.83 -5.90 5.45
C PRO A 344 18.83 -5.42 6.51
N ASP A 345 19.17 -5.55 7.80
CA ASP A 345 18.31 -5.19 8.93
C ASP A 345 18.00 -3.69 9.07
N ILE A 346 18.82 -2.82 8.47
CA ILE A 346 18.63 -1.36 8.52
C ILE A 346 17.42 -0.92 7.69
N SER A 347 17.09 -1.66 6.62
CA SER A 347 15.94 -1.33 5.77
C SER A 347 14.63 -1.30 6.56
N THR A 348 14.43 -2.26 7.46
CA THR A 348 13.28 -2.33 8.36
C THR A 348 13.22 -1.16 9.34
N ILE A 349 14.38 -0.75 9.87
CA ILE A 349 14.47 0.41 10.78
C ILE A 349 14.16 1.70 10.03
N LEU A 350 14.69 1.90 8.82
CA LEU A 350 14.40 3.08 8.01
C LEU A 350 12.91 3.16 7.66
N ILE A 351 12.31 2.03 7.31
CA ILE A 351 10.88 1.91 7.08
C ILE A 351 10.06 2.27 8.34
N PHE A 352 10.48 1.78 9.52
CA PHE A 352 9.87 2.17 10.79
C PHE A 352 10.03 3.67 11.05
N LEU A 353 11.20 4.23 10.78
CA LEU A 353 11.46 5.67 10.93
C LEU A 353 10.61 6.53 9.99
N LEU A 354 10.06 6.00 8.88
CA LEU A 354 9.08 6.70 8.04
C LEU A 354 7.67 6.69 8.64
N SER A 355 7.34 5.68 9.43
CA SER A 355 6.04 5.59 10.09
C SER A 355 5.84 6.70 11.12
N ILE A 356 6.91 7.12 11.81
CA ILE A 356 6.90 8.21 12.81
C ILE A 356 6.52 9.57 12.20
N PRO A 357 7.19 10.11 11.17
CA PRO A 357 6.81 11.35 10.53
C PRO A 357 5.47 11.21 9.82
N THR A 358 5.12 10.03 9.28
CA THR A 358 3.78 9.79 8.71
C THR A 358 2.71 9.93 9.79
N LEU A 359 2.89 9.32 10.96
CA LEU A 359 1.99 9.43 12.10
C LEU A 359 1.91 10.87 12.63
N ALA A 360 3.05 11.50 12.88
CA ALA A 360 3.12 12.89 13.34
C ALA A 360 2.42 13.82 12.35
N PHE A 361 2.60 13.59 11.05
CA PHE A 361 1.95 14.34 9.98
C PHE A 361 0.43 14.15 9.99
N ILE A 362 -0.05 12.90 10.11
CA ILE A 362 -1.48 12.60 10.20
C ILE A 362 -2.10 13.28 11.44
N LEU A 363 -1.50 13.12 12.62
CA LEU A 363 -2.01 13.64 13.88
C LEU A 363 -1.97 15.16 13.96
N PHE A 364 -0.88 15.79 13.51
CA PHE A 364 -0.74 17.25 13.49
C PHE A 364 -1.80 17.90 12.61
N ILE A 365 -2.06 17.32 11.43
CA ILE A 365 -3.09 17.82 10.52
C ILE A 365 -4.48 17.66 11.14
N GLN A 366 -4.77 16.50 11.75
CA GLN A 366 -6.04 16.25 12.41
C GLN A 366 -6.31 17.26 13.54
N TRP A 367 -5.35 17.45 14.44
CA TRP A 367 -5.50 18.40 15.56
C TRP A 367 -5.79 19.83 15.12
N LYS A 368 -5.12 20.31 14.07
CA LYS A 368 -5.34 21.66 13.52
C LYS A 368 -6.73 21.83 12.90
N MET A 369 -7.40 20.73 12.52
CA MET A 369 -8.76 20.78 11.98
C MET A 369 -9.79 21.02 13.06
N ASP A 370 -9.68 20.32 14.20
CA ASP A 370 -10.69 20.36 15.25
C ASP A 370 -10.83 21.76 15.87
N ILE A 371 -9.71 22.49 15.98
CA ILE A 371 -9.67 23.86 16.51
C ILE A 371 -10.43 24.87 15.65
N LYS A 372 -10.45 24.68 14.31
CA LYS A 372 -11.07 25.64 13.38
C LYS A 372 -12.58 25.43 13.20
N THR A 373 -13.12 24.28 13.57
CA THR A 373 -14.55 24.00 13.51
C THR A 373 -15.30 24.44 14.77
N THR A 374 -14.58 24.77 15.84
CA THR A 374 -15.12 25.23 17.13
C THR A 374 -15.07 26.75 17.31
N GLN A 375 -14.56 27.48 16.32
CA GLN A 375 -14.59 28.94 16.22
C GLN A 375 -15.51 29.33 15.06
#